data_AF-A0A093YHE9-F1
#
_entry.id   AF-A0A093YHE9-F1
#
_cell.length_a   1.000
_cell.length_b   1.000
_cell.length_c   1.000
_cell.angle_alpha   90.00
_cell.angle_beta   90.00
_cell.angle_gamma   90.00
#
_symmetry.space_group_name_H-M   'P 1'
#
loop_
_entity.id
_entity.type
_entity.pdbx_description
1 polymer ?
#
loop_
_entity_poly.entity_id
_entity_poly.type
_entity_poly.pdbx_seq_one_letter_code
_entity_poly.pdbx_strand_id
1 'polypeptide(L)'
;IAARLSVSPEGSRRDERYRKVKKRLTSERARQRRLLLLDIVDRYKKEQPVIDSERQLSGKVVDEDVRGALERSDHMTPEQLLLIDAVLTLPETSLEKECQRRITAINAVTAYCSVEEGVTFRRSRAGQPAPPVSAVKDETPLRSEADIMLRHAISSVTTDKRPTICFACLGNPNLTIRERVVSFATPGCLTRHFMRKHVRRLGVNEPTECRICDIRLEHRMHFQSHAEKFHGTVSRPCN
;
A
#
# COMPACT_ATOMS: atom_id res chain seq x y z
N ILE A 1 39.99 -26.34 29.53
CA ILE A 1 38.84 -26.42 30.44
C ILE A 1 37.90 -25.28 30.07
N ALA A 2 36.89 -25.55 29.23
CA ALA A 2 35.92 -24.53 28.80
C ALA A 2 34.77 -24.51 29.81
N ALA A 3 34.69 -23.44 30.60
CA ALA A 3 33.63 -23.23 31.57
C ALA A 3 32.28 -23.11 30.83
N ARG A 4 31.42 -24.12 31.00
CA ARG A 4 30.01 -24.04 30.62
C ARG A 4 29.35 -23.04 31.56
N LEU A 5 29.03 -21.86 31.06
CA LEU A 5 28.17 -20.90 31.73
C LEU A 5 26.78 -21.53 31.89
N SER A 6 26.51 -22.08 33.07
CA SER A 6 25.20 -22.55 33.48
C SER A 6 24.26 -21.36 33.59
N VAL A 7 23.33 -21.23 32.65
CA VAL A 7 22.22 -20.27 32.72
C VAL A 7 21.38 -20.61 33.95
N SER A 8 21.30 -19.70 34.93
CA SER A 8 20.54 -19.90 36.16
C SER A 8 19.07 -20.26 35.86
N PRO A 9 18.49 -21.30 36.51
CA PRO A 9 17.12 -21.76 36.26
C PRO A 9 16.04 -20.68 36.47
N GLU A 10 16.34 -19.68 37.29
CA GLU A 10 15.44 -18.58 37.63
C GLU A 10 15.22 -17.60 36.46
N GLY A 11 16.25 -17.34 35.65
CA GLY A 11 16.14 -16.51 34.44
C GLY A 11 15.23 -17.15 33.40
N SER A 12 15.37 -18.47 33.19
CA SER A 12 14.53 -19.25 32.27
C SER A 12 13.05 -19.26 32.69
N ARG A 13 12.77 -19.39 34.00
CA ARG A 13 11.40 -19.32 34.52
C ARG A 13 10.78 -17.92 34.40
N ARG A 14 11.55 -16.86 34.61
CA ARG A 14 11.07 -15.46 34.49
C ARG A 14 10.76 -15.10 33.04
N ASP A 15 11.61 -15.50 32.11
CA ASP A 15 11.41 -15.31 30.67
C ASP A 15 10.20 -16.06 30.12
N GLU A 16 9.96 -17.28 30.62
CA GLU A 16 8.78 -18.05 30.23
C GLU A 16 7.48 -17.40 30.74
N ARG A 17 7.48 -16.86 31.97
CA ARG A 17 6.35 -16.09 32.50
C ARG A 17 6.10 -14.82 31.67
N TYR A 18 7.16 -14.09 31.33
CA TYR A 18 7.07 -12.90 30.48
C TYR A 18 6.47 -13.23 29.10
N ARG A 19 6.95 -14.30 28.45
CA ARG A 19 6.40 -14.76 27.17
C ARG A 19 4.93 -15.14 27.26
N LYS A 20 4.52 -15.85 28.32
CA LYS A 20 3.10 -16.20 28.56
C LYS A 20 2.22 -14.96 28.73
N VAL A 21 2.65 -13.98 29.51
CA VAL A 21 1.90 -12.72 29.72
C VAL A 21 1.81 -11.93 28.41
N LYS A 22 2.91 -11.80 27.68
CA LYS A 22 2.92 -11.11 26.36
C LYS A 22 1.99 -11.79 25.36
N LYS A 23 1.99 -13.12 25.30
CA LYS A 23 1.08 -13.89 24.44
C LYS A 23 -0.39 -13.65 24.84
N ARG A 24 -0.72 -13.70 26.13
CA ARG A 24 -2.08 -13.40 26.64
C ARG A 24 -2.53 -12.00 26.27
N LEU A 25 -1.69 -10.98 26.48
CA LEU A 25 -2.01 -9.60 26.13
C LEU A 25 -2.29 -9.45 24.62
N THR A 26 -1.48 -10.09 23.78
CA THR A 26 -1.64 -10.02 22.32
C THR A 26 -2.93 -10.73 21.88
N SER A 27 -3.21 -11.90 22.46
CA SER A 27 -4.44 -12.64 22.19
C SER A 27 -5.70 -11.88 22.63
N GLU A 28 -5.67 -11.23 23.80
CA GLU A 28 -6.83 -10.48 24.30
C GLU A 28 -7.07 -9.22 23.46
N ARG A 29 -6.01 -8.50 23.09
CA ARG A 29 -6.12 -7.37 22.13
C ARG A 29 -6.74 -7.81 20.81
N ALA A 30 -6.33 -8.97 20.29
CA ALA A 30 -6.92 -9.52 19.07
C ALA A 30 -8.38 -9.91 19.25
N ARG A 31 -8.75 -10.46 20.42
CA ARG A 31 -10.15 -10.79 20.77
C ARG A 31 -11.01 -9.54 20.86
N GLN A 32 -10.57 -8.51 21.58
CA GLN A 32 -11.30 -7.24 21.70
C GLN A 32 -11.49 -6.56 20.34
N ARG A 33 -10.46 -6.56 19.48
CA ARG A 33 -10.59 -6.04 18.10
C ARG A 33 -11.65 -6.80 17.29
N ARG A 34 -11.72 -8.13 17.42
CA ARG A 34 -12.76 -8.93 16.76
C ARG A 34 -14.15 -8.59 17.29
N LEU A 35 -14.31 -8.47 18.61
CA LEU A 35 -15.60 -8.12 19.21
C LEU A 35 -16.07 -6.73 18.76
N LEU A 36 -15.18 -5.74 18.77
CA LEU A 36 -15.51 -4.40 18.28
C LEU A 36 -15.88 -4.41 16.79
N LEU A 37 -15.17 -5.18 15.96
CA LEU A 37 -15.50 -5.29 14.55
C LEU A 37 -16.87 -5.95 14.32
N LEU A 38 -17.22 -6.97 15.11
CA LEU A 38 -18.53 -7.59 15.04
C LEU A 38 -19.63 -6.61 15.43
N ASP A 39 -19.44 -5.82 16.49
CA ASP A 39 -20.37 -4.79 16.92
C ASP A 39 -20.57 -3.70 15.85
N ILE A 40 -19.48 -3.19 15.27
CA ILE A 40 -19.54 -2.19 14.19
C ILE A 40 -20.30 -2.75 12.98
N VAL A 41 -20.00 -4.00 12.58
CA VAL A 41 -20.66 -4.62 11.43
C VAL A 41 -22.14 -4.88 11.71
N ASP A 42 -22.49 -5.30 12.92
CA ASP A 42 -23.88 -5.53 13.33
C ASP A 42 -24.69 -4.23 13.32
N ARG A 43 -24.15 -3.16 13.92
CA ARG A 43 -24.77 -1.82 13.85
C ARG A 43 -24.91 -1.33 12.42
N TYR A 44 -23.85 -1.39 11.62
CA TYR A 44 -23.89 -1.00 10.21
C TYR A 44 -24.98 -1.75 9.43
N LYS A 45 -25.10 -3.07 9.62
CA LYS A 45 -26.12 -3.88 8.94
C LYS A 45 -27.55 -3.50 9.33
N LYS A 46 -27.76 -3.01 10.55
CA LYS A 46 -29.08 -2.60 11.05
C LYS A 46 -29.42 -1.16 10.69
N GLU A 47 -28.46 -0.27 10.83
CA GLU A 47 -28.67 1.17 10.74
C GLU A 47 -28.49 1.69 9.32
N GLN A 48 -27.47 1.23 8.58
CA GLN A 48 -27.14 1.80 7.28
C GLN A 48 -28.28 1.66 6.24
N PRO A 49 -29.01 0.54 6.14
CA PRO A 49 -30.14 0.45 5.21
C PRO A 49 -31.24 1.47 5.50
N VAL A 50 -31.48 1.81 6.77
CA VAL A 50 -32.47 2.81 7.18
C VAL A 50 -31.96 4.20 6.77
N ILE A 51 -30.71 4.52 7.09
CA ILE A 51 -30.06 5.79 6.73
C ILE A 51 -30.09 5.99 5.21
N ASP A 52 -29.74 4.98 4.43
CA ASP A 52 -29.70 5.05 2.97
C ASP A 52 -31.11 5.23 2.39
N SER A 53 -32.12 4.56 2.96
CA SER A 53 -33.52 4.70 2.52
C SER A 53 -34.08 6.10 2.82
N GLU A 54 -33.85 6.61 4.03
CA GLU A 54 -34.26 7.97 4.42
C GLU A 54 -33.58 9.03 3.54
N ARG A 55 -32.31 8.84 3.23
CA ARG A 55 -31.54 9.69 2.32
C ARG A 55 -32.13 9.71 0.91
N GLN A 56 -32.44 8.54 0.34
CA GLN A 56 -33.09 8.45 -0.97
C GLN A 56 -34.45 9.15 -0.98
N LEU A 57 -35.27 8.95 0.05
CA LEU A 57 -36.57 9.62 0.19
C LEU A 57 -36.44 11.14 0.34
N SER A 58 -35.36 11.61 0.97
CA SER A 58 -35.03 13.04 1.08
C SER A 58 -34.45 13.65 -0.20
N GLY A 59 -34.30 12.86 -1.27
CA GLY A 59 -33.70 13.32 -2.52
C GLY A 59 -32.18 13.44 -2.49
N LYS A 60 -31.50 12.77 -1.54
CA LYS A 60 -30.04 12.80 -1.39
C LYS A 60 -29.47 11.40 -1.60
N VAL A 61 -29.03 11.06 -2.80
CA VAL A 61 -28.46 9.73 -3.09
C VAL A 61 -27.04 9.60 -2.57
N VAL A 62 -26.31 10.71 -2.53
CA VAL A 62 -24.89 10.74 -2.17
C VAL A 62 -24.69 11.61 -0.95
N ASP A 63 -23.89 11.09 -0.03
CA ASP A 63 -23.46 11.80 1.15
C ASP A 63 -22.73 13.11 0.79
N GLU A 64 -23.04 14.19 1.50
CA GLU A 64 -22.47 15.52 1.25
C GLU A 64 -20.94 15.51 1.38
N ASP A 65 -20.38 14.76 2.33
CA ASP A 65 -18.94 14.68 2.53
C ASP A 65 -18.28 13.89 1.38
N VAL A 66 -18.95 12.86 0.88
CA VAL A 66 -18.52 12.10 -0.30
C VAL A 66 -18.55 12.99 -1.54
N ARG A 67 -19.62 13.75 -1.75
CA ARG A 67 -19.72 14.67 -2.88
C ARG A 67 -18.66 15.77 -2.83
N GLY A 68 -18.47 16.38 -1.66
CA GLY A 68 -17.40 17.36 -1.46
C GLY A 68 -15.99 16.76 -1.62
N ALA A 69 -15.79 15.49 -1.29
CA ALA A 69 -14.51 14.80 -1.55
C ALA A 69 -14.26 14.55 -3.04
N LEU A 70 -15.31 14.33 -3.82
CA LEU A 70 -15.22 14.19 -5.27
C LEU A 70 -14.92 15.55 -5.93
N GLU A 71 -15.57 16.62 -5.49
CA GLU A 71 -15.36 17.98 -6.01
C GLU A 71 -13.96 18.55 -5.69
N ARG A 72 -13.38 18.17 -4.53
CA ARG A 72 -12.03 18.60 -4.11
C ARG A 72 -10.87 17.81 -4.76
N SER A 73 -11.17 16.88 -5.65
CA SER A 73 -10.17 16.02 -6.28
C SER A 73 -9.56 16.71 -7.50
N ASP A 74 -8.34 17.26 -7.36
CA ASP A 74 -7.56 17.89 -8.45
C ASP A 74 -7.20 16.93 -9.61
N HIS A 75 -7.60 15.66 -9.52
CA HIS A 75 -7.18 14.58 -10.41
C HIS A 75 -8.35 14.04 -11.25
N MET A 76 -9.55 14.63 -11.16
CA MET A 76 -10.70 14.16 -11.94
C MET A 76 -10.75 14.84 -13.30
N THR A 77 -10.89 14.05 -14.37
CA THR A 77 -11.15 14.60 -15.69
C THR A 77 -12.59 15.13 -15.77
N PRO A 78 -12.89 16.09 -16.67
CA PRO A 78 -14.25 16.58 -16.87
C PRO A 78 -15.25 15.46 -17.18
N GLU A 79 -14.84 14.44 -17.92
CA GLU A 79 -15.66 13.29 -18.29
C GLU A 79 -15.99 12.42 -17.07
N GLN A 80 -15.08 12.30 -16.10
CA GLN A 80 -15.35 11.59 -14.84
C GLN A 80 -16.37 12.34 -14.00
N LEU A 81 -16.26 13.67 -13.91
CA LEU A 81 -17.23 14.49 -13.19
C LEU A 81 -18.61 14.40 -13.83
N LEU A 82 -18.69 14.48 -15.15
CA LEU A 82 -19.93 14.32 -15.91
C LEU A 82 -20.54 12.92 -15.73
N LEU A 83 -19.71 11.87 -15.71
CA LEU A 83 -20.16 10.51 -15.46
C LEU A 83 -20.78 10.38 -14.07
N ILE A 84 -20.06 10.85 -13.05
CA ILE A 84 -20.50 10.80 -11.65
C ILE A 84 -21.82 11.54 -11.50
N ASP A 85 -21.91 12.77 -12.00
CA ASP A 85 -23.12 13.58 -11.93
C ASP A 85 -24.32 12.91 -12.62
N ALA A 86 -24.14 12.46 -13.87
CA ALA A 86 -25.22 11.87 -14.65
C ALA A 86 -25.73 10.54 -14.07
N VAL A 87 -24.84 9.73 -13.48
CA VAL A 87 -25.22 8.43 -12.86
C VAL A 87 -25.90 8.64 -11.50
N LEU A 88 -25.46 9.64 -10.73
CA LEU A 88 -25.98 9.91 -9.39
C LEU A 88 -27.21 10.83 -9.38
N THR A 89 -27.54 11.45 -10.50
CA THR A 89 -28.77 12.22 -10.68
C THR A 89 -29.98 11.35 -10.38
N LEU A 90 -30.93 11.82 -9.57
CA LEU A 90 -32.13 11.08 -9.19
C LEU A 90 -33.14 10.92 -10.34
N PRO A 91 -33.91 9.82 -10.37
CA PRO A 91 -35.04 9.71 -11.28
C PRO A 91 -36.09 10.78 -11.00
N GLU A 92 -36.61 11.37 -12.06
CA GLU A 92 -37.70 12.35 -11.99
C GLU A 92 -39.07 11.67 -12.03
N THR A 93 -40.12 12.39 -11.62
CA THR A 93 -41.49 11.84 -11.53
C THR A 93 -42.17 11.62 -12.88
N SER A 94 -41.64 12.17 -13.97
CA SER A 94 -42.20 12.01 -15.32
C SER A 94 -41.37 11.06 -16.17
N LEU A 95 -42.04 10.25 -16.98
CA LEU A 95 -41.40 9.29 -17.88
C LEU A 95 -40.45 9.94 -18.89
N GLU A 96 -40.82 11.10 -19.45
CA GLU A 96 -39.98 11.81 -20.43
C GLU A 96 -38.64 12.26 -19.83
N LYS A 97 -38.69 12.90 -18.65
CA LYS A 97 -37.48 13.36 -17.96
C LYS A 97 -36.61 12.21 -17.48
N GLU A 98 -37.21 11.09 -17.07
CA GLU A 98 -36.47 9.87 -16.75
C GLU A 98 -35.79 9.26 -17.99
N CYS A 99 -36.48 9.21 -19.14
CA CYS A 99 -35.87 8.82 -20.41
C CYS A 99 -34.69 9.72 -20.77
N GLN A 100 -34.85 11.05 -20.63
CA GLN A 100 -33.79 12.01 -20.91
C GLN A 100 -32.60 11.86 -19.96
N ARG A 101 -32.84 11.64 -18.66
CA ARG A 101 -31.79 11.34 -17.67
C ARG A 101 -31.00 10.10 -18.07
N ARG A 102 -31.67 9.01 -18.46
CA ARG A 102 -31.02 7.77 -18.93
C ARG A 102 -30.18 8.00 -20.17
N ILE A 103 -30.69 8.73 -21.16
CA ILE A 103 -29.92 9.07 -22.37
C ILE A 103 -28.66 9.86 -21.97
N THR A 104 -28.79 10.82 -21.07
CA THR A 104 -27.67 11.64 -20.58
C THR A 104 -26.61 10.76 -19.89
N ALA A 105 -27.03 9.84 -19.02
CA ALA A 105 -26.13 8.90 -18.36
C ALA A 105 -25.42 7.97 -19.36
N ILE A 106 -26.13 7.44 -20.36
CA ILE A 106 -25.54 6.60 -21.43
C ILE A 106 -24.47 7.39 -22.20
N ASN A 107 -24.77 8.63 -22.56
CA ASN A 107 -23.83 9.49 -23.27
C ASN A 107 -22.60 9.81 -22.41
N ALA A 108 -22.78 10.09 -21.12
CA ALA A 108 -21.68 10.35 -20.19
C ALA A 108 -20.77 9.12 -20.01
N VAL A 109 -21.35 7.92 -19.85
CA VAL A 109 -20.60 6.66 -19.82
C VAL A 109 -19.81 6.47 -21.11
N THR A 110 -20.44 6.70 -22.26
CA THR A 110 -19.80 6.53 -23.57
C THR A 110 -18.62 7.49 -23.76
N ALA A 111 -18.81 8.77 -23.38
CA ALA A 111 -17.75 9.77 -23.42
C ALA A 111 -16.58 9.37 -22.52
N TYR A 112 -16.88 8.90 -21.30
CA TYR A 112 -15.88 8.47 -20.35
C TYR A 112 -15.07 7.24 -20.80
N CYS A 113 -15.69 6.28 -21.48
CA CYS A 113 -14.98 5.09 -21.98
C CYS A 113 -13.81 5.40 -22.93
N SER A 114 -13.75 6.62 -23.50
CA SER A 114 -12.65 7.07 -24.35
C SER A 114 -11.48 7.70 -23.57
N VAL A 115 -11.63 7.89 -22.26
CA VAL A 115 -10.62 8.50 -21.39
C VAL A 115 -9.65 7.44 -20.87
N GLU A 116 -8.36 7.61 -21.14
CA GLU A 116 -7.32 6.80 -20.53
C GLU A 116 -7.12 7.22 -19.07
N GLU A 117 -7.75 6.48 -18.15
CA GLU A 117 -7.37 6.57 -16.74
C GLU A 117 -5.94 6.03 -16.58
N GLY A 118 -5.02 6.88 -16.12
CA GLY A 118 -3.63 6.49 -15.87
C GLY A 118 -3.51 5.24 -14.99
N VAL A 119 -2.31 4.64 -14.96
CA VAL A 119 -2.07 3.36 -14.28
C VAL A 119 -2.60 3.39 -12.83
N THR A 120 -3.67 2.63 -12.58
CA THR A 120 -4.21 2.44 -11.23
C THR A 120 -3.20 1.67 -10.41
N PHE A 121 -2.31 2.39 -9.71
CA PHE A 121 -1.56 1.80 -8.63
C PHE A 121 -2.58 1.29 -7.63
N ARG A 122 -2.75 -0.04 -7.56
CA ARG A 122 -3.48 -0.69 -6.47
C ARG A 122 -2.98 -0.06 -5.18
N ARG A 123 -3.85 0.70 -4.51
CA ARG A 123 -3.59 1.31 -3.21
C ARG A 123 -3.00 0.23 -2.31
N SER A 124 -1.67 0.23 -2.20
CA SER A 124 -1.01 -0.44 -1.11
C SER A 124 -1.46 0.34 0.11
N ARG A 125 -2.17 -0.38 0.97
CA ARG A 125 -2.80 0.09 2.21
C ARG A 125 -1.73 0.69 3.14
N ALA A 126 -1.27 1.90 2.82
CA ALA A 126 -0.61 2.83 3.73
C ALA A 126 -1.74 3.72 4.23
N GLY A 127 -2.11 3.59 5.51
CA GLY A 127 -1.48 4.39 6.55
C GLY A 127 -2.41 5.58 6.82
N GLN A 128 -2.82 5.75 8.07
CA GLN A 128 -3.89 6.65 8.52
C GLN A 128 -3.76 8.10 8.03
N PRO A 129 -4.85 8.90 8.00
CA PRO A 129 -4.77 10.33 7.75
C PRO A 129 -3.98 11.00 8.88
N ALA A 130 -2.94 11.75 8.54
CA ALA A 130 -2.29 12.68 9.45
C ALA A 130 -3.18 13.93 9.66
N PRO A 131 -3.14 14.59 10.83
CA PRO A 131 -3.92 15.80 11.08
C PRO A 131 -3.38 16.97 10.22
N PRO A 132 -4.20 18.02 9.98
CA PRO A 132 -3.82 19.11 9.10
C PRO A 132 -2.74 19.96 9.78
N VAL A 133 -1.52 19.94 9.24
CA VAL A 133 -0.49 20.90 9.64
C VAL A 133 -0.62 22.11 8.73
N SER A 134 -0.88 23.24 9.38
CA SER A 134 -0.96 24.58 8.82
C SER A 134 0.21 24.90 7.89
N ALA A 135 -0.13 25.58 6.79
CA ALA A 135 0.80 26.13 5.81
C ALA A 135 1.96 26.90 6.47
N VAL A 136 3.18 26.43 6.23
CA VAL A 136 4.36 27.29 6.20
C VAL A 136 5.14 26.95 4.94
N LYS A 137 5.22 27.97 4.11
CA LYS A 137 5.93 28.06 2.84
C LYS A 137 7.43 28.06 3.14
N ASP A 138 8.14 26.98 2.82
CA ASP A 138 9.59 26.97 2.77
C ASP A 138 10.07 25.95 1.71
N GLU A 139 10.55 26.48 0.59
CA GLU A 139 10.91 25.77 -0.66
C GLU A 139 12.33 25.16 -0.63
N THR A 140 12.87 24.82 0.54
CA THR A 140 14.26 24.30 0.67
C THR A 140 14.53 23.13 1.66
N PRO A 141 13.57 22.29 2.12
CA PRO A 141 13.87 21.01 2.81
C PRO A 141 13.70 19.71 1.99
N LEU A 142 13.02 19.73 0.84
CA LEU A 142 12.62 18.51 0.12
C LEU A 142 13.78 17.71 -0.49
N ARG A 143 14.84 18.39 -0.94
CA ARG A 143 16.06 17.76 -1.49
C ARG A 143 16.85 17.04 -0.41
N SER A 144 16.95 17.60 0.81
CA SER A 144 17.70 16.99 1.91
C SER A 144 17.02 15.76 2.48
N GLU A 145 15.69 15.77 2.61
CA GLU A 145 14.96 14.61 3.14
C GLU A 145 15.06 13.40 2.21
N ALA A 146 14.89 13.62 0.90
CA ALA A 146 15.02 12.58 -0.10
C ALA A 146 16.43 11.96 -0.12
N ASP A 147 17.46 12.79 0.03
CA ASP A 147 18.86 12.36 0.13
C ASP A 147 19.12 11.53 1.39
N ILE A 148 18.56 11.95 2.54
CA ILE A 148 18.66 11.20 3.80
C ILE A 148 17.98 9.83 3.66
N MET A 149 16.78 9.78 3.08
CA MET A 149 16.05 8.53 2.85
C MET A 149 16.83 7.57 1.93
N LEU A 150 17.43 8.09 0.86
CA LEU A 150 18.24 7.28 -0.05
C LEU A 150 19.50 6.75 0.63
N ARG A 151 20.22 7.57 1.41
CA ARG A 151 21.41 7.12 2.15
C ARG A 151 21.08 6.03 3.17
N HIS A 152 19.98 6.20 3.92
CA HIS A 152 19.52 5.19 4.85
C HIS A 152 19.14 3.88 4.13
N ALA A 153 18.44 3.97 2.99
CA ALA A 153 18.07 2.81 2.19
C ALA A 153 19.30 2.08 1.63
N ILE A 154 20.31 2.82 1.12
CA ILE A 154 21.57 2.25 0.64
C ILE A 154 22.30 1.53 1.78
N SER A 155 22.41 2.16 2.96
CA SER A 155 22.99 1.51 4.13
C SER A 155 22.29 0.18 4.44
N SER A 156 20.95 0.17 4.53
CA SER A 156 20.20 -1.04 4.85
C SER A 156 20.46 -2.17 3.83
N VAL A 157 20.46 -1.89 2.53
CA VAL A 157 20.67 -2.94 1.51
C VAL A 157 22.13 -3.38 1.36
N THR A 158 23.09 -2.68 1.97
CA THR A 158 24.52 -3.04 1.90
C THR A 158 25.03 -3.69 3.19
N THR A 159 24.46 -3.33 4.34
CA THR A 159 24.94 -3.79 5.65
C THR A 159 24.03 -4.83 6.32
N ASP A 160 22.72 -4.81 6.07
CA ASP A 160 21.80 -5.71 6.76
C ASP A 160 21.82 -7.13 6.16
N LYS A 161 21.87 -8.14 7.04
CA LYS A 161 21.75 -9.55 6.65
C LYS A 161 20.32 -9.96 6.25
N ARG A 162 19.33 -9.13 6.57
CA ARG A 162 17.90 -9.33 6.28
C ARG A 162 17.21 -7.99 6.02
N PRO A 163 17.52 -7.31 4.91
CA PRO A 163 16.92 -6.02 4.63
C PRO A 163 15.42 -6.17 4.36
N THR A 164 14.72 -5.06 4.51
CA THR A 164 13.31 -4.93 4.11
C THR A 164 13.13 -4.03 2.91
N ILE A 165 14.20 -3.46 2.34
CA ILE A 165 14.14 -2.61 1.14
C ILE A 165 14.70 -3.39 -0.06
N CYS A 166 14.12 -3.23 -1.24
CA CYS A 166 14.60 -3.91 -2.44
C CYS A 166 15.72 -3.13 -3.12
N PHE A 167 16.95 -3.67 -3.11
CA PHE A 167 18.11 -3.06 -3.78
C PHE A 167 17.87 -2.80 -5.28
N ALA A 168 17.13 -3.67 -5.96
CA ALA A 168 16.82 -3.53 -7.38
C ALA A 168 15.80 -2.42 -7.68
N CYS A 169 14.84 -2.18 -6.78
CA CYS A 169 13.99 -0.98 -6.86
C CYS A 169 14.78 0.27 -6.49
N LEU A 170 15.62 0.19 -5.46
CA LEU A 170 16.48 1.29 -5.03
C LEU A 170 17.41 1.76 -6.15
N GLY A 171 17.96 0.84 -6.95
CA GLY A 171 18.81 1.16 -8.08
C GLY A 171 18.08 1.67 -9.33
N ASN A 172 16.74 1.56 -9.41
CA ASN A 172 16.02 1.88 -10.64
C ASN A 172 15.67 3.39 -10.74
N PRO A 173 16.21 4.13 -11.72
CA PRO A 173 15.96 5.57 -11.87
C PRO A 173 14.59 5.87 -12.46
N ASN A 174 13.93 4.89 -13.08
CA ASN A 174 12.59 5.04 -13.65
C ASN A 174 11.50 5.04 -12.56
N LEU A 175 11.89 4.91 -11.30
CA LEU A 175 10.99 4.96 -10.14
C LEU A 175 11.22 6.26 -9.37
N THR A 176 10.14 6.81 -8.81
CA THR A 176 10.22 7.96 -7.89
C THR A 176 10.99 7.59 -6.62
N ILE A 177 11.56 8.59 -5.93
CA ILE A 177 12.32 8.35 -4.69
C ILE A 177 11.49 7.57 -3.66
N ARG A 178 10.19 7.88 -3.54
CA ARG A 178 9.26 7.17 -2.65
C ARG A 178 9.10 5.70 -3.01
N GLU A 179 9.09 5.36 -4.29
CA GLU A 179 9.00 3.97 -4.77
C GLU A 179 10.32 3.20 -4.60
N ARG A 180 11.46 3.89 -4.72
CA ARG A 180 12.80 3.31 -4.58
C ARG A 180 13.10 2.87 -3.15
N VAL A 181 12.58 3.59 -2.15
CA VAL A 181 12.86 3.38 -0.71
C VAL A 181 11.76 2.62 0.04
N VAL A 182 10.80 2.01 -0.68
CA VAL A 182 9.71 1.24 -0.05
C VAL A 182 10.28 0.10 0.80
N SER A 183 9.90 0.10 2.08
CA SER A 183 10.21 -0.97 3.04
C SER A 183 9.06 -1.98 3.12
N PHE A 184 9.37 -3.26 2.92
CA PHE A 184 8.46 -4.37 3.03
C PHE A 184 8.25 -4.79 4.49
N ALA A 185 7.04 -5.24 4.84
CA ALA A 185 6.72 -5.63 6.22
C ALA A 185 7.59 -6.77 6.78
N THR A 186 8.11 -7.64 5.91
CA THR A 186 9.04 -8.72 6.31
C THR A 186 10.06 -8.98 5.20
N PRO A 187 11.26 -9.52 5.52
CA PRO A 187 12.23 -9.96 4.51
C PRO A 187 11.64 -10.99 3.52
N GLY A 188 10.70 -11.84 3.96
CA GLY A 188 10.02 -12.79 3.07
C GLY A 188 9.11 -12.11 2.04
N CYS A 189 8.47 -10.99 2.40
CA CYS A 189 7.72 -10.15 1.46
C CYS A 189 8.66 -9.52 0.41
N LEU A 190 9.83 -9.06 0.85
CA LEU A 190 10.88 -8.56 -0.04
C LEU A 190 11.35 -9.64 -1.01
N THR A 191 11.70 -10.84 -0.54
CA THR A 191 12.09 -11.98 -1.38
C THR A 191 11.03 -12.27 -2.45
N ARG A 192 9.75 -12.32 -2.06
CA ARG A 192 8.65 -12.57 -3.00
C ARG A 192 8.52 -11.46 -4.05
N HIS A 193 8.66 -10.20 -3.63
CA HIS A 193 8.67 -9.06 -4.53
C HIS A 193 9.84 -9.14 -5.52
N PHE A 194 11.06 -9.36 -5.02
CA PHE A 194 12.26 -9.49 -5.83
C PHE A 194 12.11 -10.58 -6.89
N MET A 195 11.66 -11.77 -6.50
CA MET A 195 11.45 -12.88 -7.42
C MET A 195 10.40 -12.58 -8.50
N ARG A 196 9.29 -11.94 -8.15
CA ARG A 196 8.19 -11.68 -9.09
C ARG A 196 8.46 -10.49 -10.02
N LYS A 197 9.03 -9.40 -9.50
CA LYS A 197 9.20 -8.14 -10.24
C LYS A 197 10.52 -8.10 -11.01
N HIS A 198 11.60 -8.60 -10.42
CA HIS A 198 12.94 -8.47 -10.98
C HIS A 198 13.46 -9.78 -11.57
N VAL A 199 13.30 -10.93 -10.91
CA VAL A 199 13.91 -12.19 -11.41
C VAL A 199 13.07 -12.88 -12.49
N ARG A 200 11.75 -13.01 -12.32
CA ARG A 200 10.88 -13.71 -13.29
C ARG A 200 10.70 -12.98 -14.61
N ARG A 201 10.92 -11.66 -14.62
CA ARG A 201 10.79 -10.84 -15.83
C ARG A 201 12.08 -10.77 -16.65
N LEU A 202 13.21 -11.18 -16.08
CA LEU A 202 14.47 -11.31 -16.79
C LEU A 202 14.50 -12.60 -17.60
N GLY A 203 14.92 -12.51 -18.85
CA GLY A 203 15.29 -13.67 -19.66
C GLY A 203 16.42 -14.48 -19.00
N VAL A 204 16.51 -15.77 -19.31
CA VAL A 204 17.50 -16.68 -18.69
C VAL A 204 18.94 -16.21 -18.94
N ASN A 205 19.20 -15.68 -20.13
CA ASN A 205 20.50 -15.16 -20.58
C ASN A 205 20.47 -13.64 -20.83
N GLU A 206 19.51 -12.95 -20.22
CA GLU A 206 19.42 -11.50 -20.33
C GLU A 206 20.35 -10.87 -19.28
N PRO A 207 21.36 -10.09 -19.70
CA PRO A 207 22.25 -9.44 -18.76
C PRO A 207 21.48 -8.36 -17.99
N THR A 208 21.76 -8.27 -16.70
CA THR A 208 21.18 -7.25 -15.80
C THR A 208 22.28 -6.59 -14.99
N GLU A 209 22.03 -5.39 -14.48
CA GLU A 209 23.02 -4.63 -13.71
C GLU A 209 22.54 -4.38 -12.28
N CYS A 210 23.46 -4.46 -11.33
CA CYS A 210 23.23 -3.94 -9.98
C CYS A 210 23.82 -2.53 -9.91
N ARG A 211 22.96 -1.52 -9.87
CA ARG A 211 23.35 -0.09 -9.78
C ARG A 211 23.72 0.38 -8.37
N ILE A 212 23.70 -0.53 -7.39
CA ILE A 212 24.19 -0.26 -6.03
C ILE A 212 25.66 -0.67 -5.92
N CYS A 213 26.05 -1.74 -6.62
CA CYS A 213 27.42 -2.24 -6.65
C CYS A 213 28.15 -1.91 -7.97
N ASP A 214 27.46 -1.29 -8.92
CA ASP A 214 27.92 -0.98 -10.28
C ASP A 214 28.57 -2.17 -11.01
N ILE A 215 27.89 -3.32 -10.96
CA ILE A 215 28.33 -4.54 -11.66
C ILE A 215 27.29 -5.04 -12.66
N ARG A 216 27.77 -5.60 -13.77
CA ARG A 216 26.96 -6.31 -14.76
C ARG A 216 26.95 -7.80 -14.46
N LEU A 217 25.77 -8.40 -14.56
CA LEU A 217 25.47 -9.78 -14.19
C LEU A 217 24.83 -10.45 -15.40
N GLU A 218 25.57 -11.36 -16.03
CA GLU A 218 25.23 -11.92 -17.35
C GLU A 218 24.01 -12.85 -17.34
N HIS A 219 23.78 -13.54 -16.22
CA HIS A 219 22.73 -14.53 -16.12
C HIS A 219 21.81 -14.29 -14.93
N ARG A 220 20.56 -14.72 -15.08
CA ARG A 220 19.53 -14.67 -14.02
C ARG A 220 20.00 -15.32 -12.70
N MET A 221 20.83 -16.36 -12.78
CA MET A 221 21.41 -17.04 -11.61
C MET A 221 22.50 -16.20 -10.93
N HIS A 222 23.32 -15.49 -11.70
CA HIS A 222 24.32 -14.56 -11.16
C HIS A 222 23.64 -13.42 -10.40
N PHE A 223 22.54 -12.90 -10.95
CA PHE A 223 21.74 -11.87 -10.28
C PHE A 223 21.15 -12.32 -8.95
N GLN A 224 20.64 -13.55 -8.89
CA GLN A 224 20.14 -14.15 -7.65
C GLN A 224 21.24 -14.38 -6.62
N SER A 225 22.39 -14.95 -7.04
CA SER A 225 23.52 -15.18 -6.14
C SER A 225 24.09 -13.86 -5.61
N HIS A 226 24.15 -12.83 -6.46
CA HIS A 226 24.57 -11.49 -6.06
C HIS A 226 23.62 -10.87 -5.02
N ALA A 227 22.31 -10.98 -5.24
CA ALA A 227 21.30 -10.50 -4.30
C ALA A 227 21.43 -11.14 -2.90
N GLU A 228 21.70 -12.44 -2.83
CA GLU A 228 21.89 -13.16 -1.57
C GLU A 228 23.20 -12.74 -0.87
N LYS A 229 24.31 -12.67 -1.62
CA LYS A 229 25.65 -12.43 -1.08
C LYS A 229 25.89 -10.98 -0.66
N PHE A 230 25.46 -10.01 -1.48
CA PHE A 230 25.79 -8.61 -1.31
C PHE A 230 24.64 -7.76 -0.75
N HIS A 231 23.40 -8.26 -0.84
CA HIS A 231 22.21 -7.53 -0.41
C HIS A 231 21.29 -8.32 0.53
N GLY A 232 21.75 -9.46 1.08
CA GLY A 232 20.99 -10.26 2.04
C GLY A 232 19.60 -10.73 1.58
N THR A 233 19.29 -10.59 0.29
CA THR A 233 17.97 -10.87 -0.28
C THR A 233 17.95 -12.31 -0.75
N VAL A 234 17.51 -13.21 0.13
CA VAL A 234 17.49 -14.65 -0.14
C VAL A 234 16.47 -14.93 -1.25
N SER A 235 16.90 -15.62 -2.33
CA SER A 235 16.06 -16.00 -3.46
C SER A 235 15.69 -17.49 -3.49
N ARG A 236 16.15 -18.28 -2.51
CA ARG A 236 15.90 -19.73 -2.46
C ARG A 236 14.40 -20.02 -2.33
N PRO A 237 13.87 -21.04 -3.03
CA PRO A 237 12.56 -21.57 -2.71
C PRO A 237 12.58 -22.04 -1.26
N CYS A 238 11.55 -21.73 -0.49
CA CYS A 238 11.25 -22.54 0.69
C CYS A 238 10.97 -23.95 0.15
N ASN A 239 11.87 -24.89 0.43
CA ASN A 239 11.55 -26.31 0.33
C ASN A 239 10.48 -26.65 1.36
#